data_AF-A0A6N8B8I9-F1
#
_entry.id   AF-A0A6N8B8I9-F1
#
_cell.length_a   1.000
_cell.length_b   1.000
_cell.length_c   1.000
_cell.angle_alpha   90.00
_cell.angle_beta   90.00
_cell.angle_gamma   90.00
#
_symmetry.space_group_name_H-M   'P 1'
#
loop_
_entity.id
_entity.type
_entity.pdbx_description
1 polymer ?
#
loop_
_entity_poly.entity_id
_entity_poly.type
_entity_poly.pdbx_seq_one_letter_code
_entity_poly.pdbx_strand_id
1 'polypeptide(L)'
;MDKLNKIMVGEPRQDGEENANGEVREYRMSPEEVARRYGPPVKTSKRRRPKLNRELLAEQLKTRTVGQISERYQVPQEIVFKLAEKFGLELDDKNRLAGGEDVARGDKIRAARETLPPDEFEEMVRQGLTDQEVANTKGLNLYTIKQLKREYGLVGITGRGRNHHVVRKEREGMNGESINQAEAKEQAQEEQVQTQEPETKEEYQAQPAAAGKKISVLSAVRLLDELTNEMSCTEDILKPDAELAPRVRKLLEEHFSECSVERERIQNALGSVEIEV
;
A
#
# COMPACT_ATOMS: atom_id res chain seq x y z
N MET A 1 -27.11 -0.34 -47.03
CA MET A 1 -27.07 0.29 -45.70
C MET A 1 -25.63 0.75 -45.47
N ASP A 2 -25.34 2.01 -45.74
CA ASP A 2 -24.00 2.56 -45.58
C ASP A 2 -23.65 2.62 -44.09
N LYS A 3 -22.46 2.10 -43.73
CA LYS A 3 -21.99 2.10 -42.34
C LYS A 3 -21.61 3.53 -41.96
N LEU A 4 -22.49 4.22 -41.23
CA LEU A 4 -22.20 5.52 -40.63
C LEU A 4 -21.20 5.34 -39.49
N ASN A 5 -20.18 6.20 -39.44
CA ASN A 5 -19.19 6.20 -38.37
C ASN A 5 -19.71 7.05 -37.18
N LYS A 6 -19.60 6.50 -35.97
CA LYS A 6 -19.88 7.23 -34.73
C LYS A 6 -18.64 8.03 -34.35
N ILE A 7 -18.75 9.36 -34.28
CA ILE A 7 -17.65 10.26 -33.89
C ILE A 7 -18.09 11.08 -32.70
N MET A 8 -17.24 11.12 -31.67
CA MET A 8 -17.40 11.95 -30.49
C MET A 8 -16.44 13.14 -30.60
N VAL A 9 -16.99 14.36 -30.69
CA VAL A 9 -16.20 15.59 -30.72
C VAL A 9 -16.58 16.40 -29.49
N GLY A 10 -15.62 16.68 -28.61
CA GLY A 10 -15.80 17.66 -27.54
C GLY A 10 -15.67 19.06 -28.12
N GLU A 11 -16.69 19.88 -27.99
CA GLU A 11 -16.59 21.31 -28.33
C GLU A 11 -15.82 22.02 -27.22
N PRO A 12 -14.75 22.78 -27.54
CA PRO A 12 -14.03 23.55 -26.54
C PRO A 12 -14.93 24.64 -25.98
N ARG A 13 -15.19 24.63 -24.66
CA ARG A 13 -15.87 25.73 -23.98
C ARG A 13 -14.95 26.94 -23.91
N GLN A 14 -15.51 28.14 -24.09
CA GLN A 14 -14.79 29.41 -23.94
C GLN A 14 -14.70 29.85 -22.47
N ASP A 15 -15.40 29.15 -21.58
CA ASP A 15 -15.59 29.56 -20.19
C ASP A 15 -14.66 28.69 -19.34
N GLY A 16 -13.76 29.33 -18.59
CA GLY A 16 -12.65 28.72 -17.86
C GLY A 16 -13.04 27.85 -16.65
N GLU A 17 -14.05 27.00 -16.77
CA GLU A 17 -14.42 25.99 -15.78
C GLU A 17 -13.58 24.71 -15.95
N GLU A 18 -13.21 24.09 -14.83
CA GLU A 18 -12.18 23.05 -14.68
C GLU A 18 -12.46 21.69 -15.37
N ASN A 19 -13.60 21.54 -16.06
CA ASN A 19 -13.87 20.39 -16.91
C ASN A 19 -13.53 20.73 -18.37
N ALA A 20 -12.24 20.57 -18.73
CA ALA A 20 -11.70 20.92 -20.05
C ALA A 20 -12.35 20.19 -21.25
N ASN A 21 -13.21 19.20 -21.01
CA ASN A 21 -13.94 18.48 -22.05
C ASN A 21 -15.43 18.82 -21.89
N GLY A 22 -15.96 19.66 -22.79
CA GLY A 22 -17.38 19.99 -22.85
C GLY A 22 -18.28 18.78 -23.15
N GLU A 23 -19.59 19.03 -23.23
CA GLU A 23 -20.59 18.00 -23.54
C GLU A 23 -20.26 17.27 -24.85
N VAL A 24 -20.14 15.94 -24.77
CA VAL A 24 -19.79 15.11 -25.93
C VAL A 24 -21.02 14.93 -26.80
N ARG A 25 -21.05 15.59 -27.96
CA ARG A 25 -22.14 15.44 -28.95
C ARG A 25 -21.84 14.30 -29.92
N GLU A 26 -22.83 13.45 -30.16
CA GLU A 26 -22.76 12.37 -31.15
C GLU A 26 -23.27 12.86 -32.50
N TYR A 27 -22.39 12.89 -33.51
CA TYR A 27 -22.76 13.23 -34.87
C TYR A 27 -22.76 11.97 -35.75
N ARG A 28 -23.84 11.76 -36.52
CA ARG A 28 -23.92 10.73 -37.55
C ARG A 28 -23.54 11.35 -38.90
N MET A 29 -22.25 11.36 -39.22
CA MET A 29 -21.74 11.90 -40.49
C MET A 29 -21.30 10.78 -41.44
N SER A 30 -21.40 11.03 -42.75
CA SER A 30 -20.83 10.12 -43.75
C SER A 30 -19.30 10.20 -43.74
N PRO A 31 -18.57 9.15 -44.13
CA PRO A 31 -17.11 9.17 -44.18
C PRO A 31 -16.52 10.32 -45.03
N GLU A 32 -17.23 10.72 -46.09
CA GLU A 32 -16.84 11.84 -46.95
C GLU A 32 -16.96 13.20 -46.25
N GLU A 33 -18.03 13.41 -45.48
CA GLU A 33 -18.25 14.65 -44.73
C GLU A 33 -17.21 14.81 -43.61
N VAL A 34 -16.86 13.69 -42.95
CA VAL A 34 -15.79 13.65 -41.95
C VAL A 34 -14.44 14.00 -42.56
N ALA A 35 -14.10 13.40 -43.71
CA ALA A 35 -12.86 13.69 -44.41
C ALA A 35 -12.77 15.15 -44.88
N ARG A 36 -13.90 15.76 -45.27
CA ARG A 36 -13.97 17.17 -45.66
C ARG A 36 -13.79 18.12 -44.47
N ARG A 37 -14.38 17.82 -43.30
CA ARG A 37 -14.29 18.70 -42.11
C ARG A 37 -12.99 18.54 -41.33
N TYR A 38 -12.51 17.31 -41.16
CA TYR A 38 -11.41 16.98 -40.24
C TYR A 38 -10.17 16.42 -40.94
N GLY A 39 -10.21 16.27 -42.27
CA GLY A 39 -9.18 15.59 -43.04
C GLY A 39 -9.39 14.08 -43.08
N PRO A 40 -8.78 13.38 -44.06
CA PRO A 40 -8.86 11.92 -44.13
C PRO A 40 -8.28 11.31 -42.85
N PRO A 41 -8.88 10.23 -42.32
CA PRO A 41 -8.37 9.59 -41.11
C PRO A 41 -6.90 9.22 -41.31
N VAL A 42 -6.02 9.89 -40.56
CA VAL A 42 -4.60 9.58 -40.57
C VAL A 42 -4.49 8.16 -40.02
N LYS A 43 -4.09 7.21 -40.88
CA LYS A 43 -3.68 5.90 -40.42
C LYS A 43 -2.48 6.14 -39.51
N THR A 44 -2.72 6.20 -38.21
CA THR A 44 -1.63 6.19 -37.24
C THR A 44 -0.88 4.91 -37.53
N SER A 45 0.34 5.04 -38.06
CA SER A 45 1.20 3.88 -38.23
C SER A 45 1.26 3.25 -36.85
N LYS A 46 0.82 1.98 -36.74
CA LYS A 46 0.81 1.28 -35.45
C LYS A 46 2.22 1.46 -34.90
N ARG A 47 2.37 2.31 -33.85
CA ARG A 47 3.69 2.60 -33.29
C ARG A 47 4.26 1.24 -32.93
N ARG A 48 5.34 0.85 -33.62
CA ARG A 48 5.99 -0.43 -33.37
C ARG A 48 6.48 -0.36 -31.93
N ARG A 49 5.76 -0.99 -31.01
CA ARG A 49 6.19 -1.06 -29.63
C ARG A 49 7.56 -1.77 -29.63
N PRO A 50 8.58 -1.19 -29.00
CA PRO A 50 9.88 -1.83 -28.93
C PRO A 50 9.71 -3.21 -28.28
N LYS A 51 10.18 -4.25 -28.96
CA LYS A 51 10.14 -5.61 -28.42
C LYS A 51 11.13 -5.67 -27.25
N LEU A 52 10.69 -6.22 -26.13
CA LEU A 52 11.55 -6.46 -24.98
C LEU A 52 12.52 -7.60 -25.32
N ASN A 53 13.75 -7.25 -25.67
CA ASN A 53 14.83 -8.22 -25.89
C ASN A 53 15.48 -8.60 -24.55
N ARG A 54 16.20 -9.73 -24.51
CA ARG A 54 16.90 -10.22 -23.31
C ARG A 54 17.80 -9.17 -22.67
N GLU A 55 18.66 -8.53 -23.47
CA GLU A 55 19.62 -7.53 -22.99
C GLU A 55 18.93 -6.29 -22.43
N LEU A 56 17.90 -5.81 -23.12
CA LEU A 56 17.13 -4.64 -22.70
C LEU A 56 16.37 -4.93 -21.40
N LEU A 57 15.75 -6.11 -21.27
CA LEU A 57 15.10 -6.53 -20.02
C LEU A 57 16.12 -6.66 -18.89
N ALA A 58 17.26 -7.29 -19.20
CA ALA A 58 18.55 -7.25 -18.48
C ALA A 58 18.83 -5.93 -17.78
N GLU A 59 19.08 -4.93 -18.62
CA GLU A 59 19.50 -3.60 -18.23
C GLU A 59 18.41 -2.86 -17.44
N GLN A 60 17.14 -2.99 -17.84
CA GLN A 60 16.04 -2.34 -17.14
C GLN A 60 15.83 -2.94 -15.74
N LEU A 61 15.91 -4.28 -15.58
CA LEU A 61 15.73 -4.95 -14.28
C LEU A 61 16.84 -4.64 -13.27
N LYS A 62 18.01 -4.14 -13.72
CA LYS A 62 19.05 -3.63 -12.81
C LYS A 62 18.62 -2.36 -12.06
N THR A 63 17.77 -1.55 -12.67
CA THR A 63 17.42 -0.21 -12.17
C THR A 63 15.95 -0.08 -11.77
N ARG A 64 15.08 -0.96 -12.27
CA ARG A 64 13.62 -0.86 -12.15
C ARG A 64 13.01 -2.19 -11.76
N THR A 65 11.85 -2.12 -11.12
CA THR A 65 11.06 -3.31 -10.80
C THR A 65 10.29 -3.79 -12.04
N VAL A 66 9.87 -5.06 -12.04
CA VAL A 66 8.98 -5.64 -13.07
C VAL A 66 7.73 -4.77 -13.32
N GLY A 67 7.11 -4.23 -12.26
CA GLY A 67 5.94 -3.35 -12.39
C GLY A 67 6.22 -2.06 -13.17
N GLN A 68 7.36 -1.40 -12.90
CA GLN A 68 7.77 -0.19 -13.62
C GLN A 68 8.09 -0.48 -15.10
N ILE A 69 8.64 -1.67 -15.39
CA ILE A 69 8.90 -2.10 -16.77
C ILE A 69 7.57 -2.39 -17.49
N SER A 70 6.66 -3.09 -16.82
CA SER A 70 5.32 -3.40 -17.33
C SER A 70 4.57 -2.14 -17.78
N GLU A 71 4.54 -1.12 -16.93
CA GLU A 71 3.89 0.16 -17.22
C GLU A 71 4.54 0.88 -18.41
N ARG A 72 5.87 0.99 -18.41
CA ARG A 72 6.62 1.70 -19.46
C ARG A 72 6.44 1.08 -20.85
N TYR A 73 6.44 -0.24 -20.93
CA TYR A 73 6.35 -0.96 -22.20
C TYR A 73 4.91 -1.36 -22.55
N GLN A 74 3.94 -1.06 -21.67
CA GLN A 74 2.54 -1.45 -21.81
C GLN A 74 2.40 -2.97 -22.05
N VAL A 75 3.14 -3.75 -21.26
CA VAL A 75 3.16 -5.22 -21.28
C VAL A 75 2.69 -5.70 -19.90
N PRO A 76 1.71 -6.60 -19.80
CA PRO A 76 1.27 -7.18 -18.52
C PRO A 76 2.44 -7.73 -17.70
N GLN A 77 2.40 -7.56 -16.37
CA GLN A 77 3.48 -7.99 -15.46
C GLN A 77 3.80 -9.48 -15.61
N GLU A 78 2.79 -10.33 -15.74
CA GLU A 78 2.93 -11.78 -15.98
C GLU A 78 3.81 -12.11 -17.19
N ILE A 79 3.71 -11.32 -18.27
CA ILE A 79 4.53 -11.54 -19.47
C ILE A 79 5.98 -11.15 -19.19
N VAL A 80 6.21 -10.09 -18.42
CA VAL A 80 7.57 -9.69 -18.03
C VAL A 80 8.21 -10.76 -17.13
N PHE A 81 7.45 -11.34 -16.19
CA PHE A 81 7.91 -12.48 -15.38
C PHE A 81 8.25 -13.70 -16.25
N LYS A 82 7.35 -14.11 -17.15
CA LYS A 82 7.61 -15.21 -18.10
C LYS A 82 8.82 -14.95 -18.99
N LEU A 83 9.06 -13.71 -19.40
CA LEU A 83 10.25 -13.34 -20.16
C LEU A 83 11.52 -13.40 -19.30
N ALA A 84 11.47 -12.94 -18.05
CA ALA A 84 12.60 -13.02 -17.13
C ALA A 84 12.99 -14.49 -16.87
N GLU A 85 12.01 -15.34 -16.55
CA GLU A 85 12.19 -16.79 -16.38
C GLU A 85 12.75 -17.44 -17.65
N LYS A 86 12.14 -17.15 -18.81
CA LYS A 86 12.61 -17.66 -20.11
C LYS A 86 14.05 -17.25 -20.44
N PHE A 87 14.51 -16.11 -19.94
CA PHE A 87 15.87 -15.62 -20.15
C PHE A 87 16.87 -16.01 -19.05
N GLY A 88 16.43 -16.73 -18.02
CA GLY A 88 17.25 -17.12 -16.87
C GLY A 88 17.66 -15.91 -16.03
N LEU A 89 16.78 -14.94 -15.87
CA LEU A 89 16.99 -13.76 -15.05
C LEU A 89 16.34 -13.99 -13.67
N GLU A 90 17.15 -14.28 -12.67
CA GLU A 90 16.68 -14.43 -11.29
C GLU A 90 16.26 -13.06 -10.74
N LEU A 91 15.09 -13.03 -10.12
CA LEU A 91 14.53 -11.82 -9.53
C LEU A 91 14.64 -11.87 -8.01
N ASP A 92 14.89 -10.73 -7.38
CA ASP A 92 14.85 -10.56 -5.92
C ASP A 92 13.40 -10.44 -5.40
N ASP A 93 13.23 -10.38 -4.08
CA ASP A 93 11.92 -10.21 -3.41
C ASP A 93 11.19 -8.91 -3.84
N LYS A 94 11.91 -7.96 -4.42
CA LYS A 94 11.39 -6.69 -4.93
C LYS A 94 11.13 -6.72 -6.43
N ASN A 95 11.21 -7.89 -7.06
CA ASN A 95 11.06 -8.10 -8.49
C ASN A 95 12.06 -7.27 -9.33
N ARG A 96 13.31 -7.18 -8.90
CA ARG A 96 14.46 -6.63 -9.62
C ARG A 96 15.46 -7.73 -9.92
N LEU A 97 16.43 -7.50 -10.80
CA LEU A 97 17.46 -8.50 -11.09
C LEU A 97 18.28 -8.79 -9.82
N ALA A 98 18.27 -10.04 -9.35
CA ALA A 98 19.08 -10.49 -8.24
C ALA A 98 20.56 -10.26 -8.56
N GLY A 99 21.28 -9.59 -7.66
CA GLY A 99 22.68 -9.21 -7.88
C GLY A 99 22.90 -7.90 -8.65
N GLY A 100 21.86 -7.10 -8.91
CA GLY A 100 22.03 -5.70 -9.34
C GLY A 100 22.77 -4.85 -8.30
N GLU A 101 23.42 -3.75 -8.72
CA GLU A 101 24.21 -2.87 -7.84
C GLU A 101 23.48 -2.42 -6.56
N ASP A 102 22.14 -2.36 -6.57
CA ASP A 102 21.33 -2.01 -5.41
C ASP A 102 21.32 -3.12 -4.32
N VAL A 103 21.45 -4.40 -4.68
CA VAL A 103 21.64 -5.50 -3.71
C VAL A 103 23.01 -5.35 -3.04
N ALA A 104 24.05 -5.08 -3.84
CA ALA A 104 25.38 -4.77 -3.32
C ALA A 104 25.40 -3.53 -2.41
N ARG A 105 24.47 -2.57 -2.58
CA ARG A 105 24.31 -1.45 -1.63
C ARG A 105 23.70 -1.90 -0.31
N GLY A 106 22.69 -2.76 -0.34
CA GLY A 106 22.09 -3.34 0.87
C GLY A 106 23.12 -4.13 1.68
N ASP A 107 23.92 -4.95 1.01
CA ASP A 107 25.00 -5.72 1.65
C ASP A 107 26.09 -4.82 2.23
N LYS A 108 26.43 -3.73 1.53
CA LYS A 108 27.36 -2.71 2.06
C LYS A 108 26.81 -2.03 3.32
N ILE A 109 25.51 -1.76 3.41
CA ILE A 109 24.90 -1.18 4.61
C ILE A 109 24.88 -2.21 5.76
N ARG A 110 24.58 -3.49 5.47
CA ARG A 110 24.66 -4.57 6.47
C ARG A 110 26.08 -4.75 7.02
N ALA A 111 27.09 -4.83 6.16
CA ALA A 111 28.48 -4.87 6.57
C ALA A 111 28.91 -3.59 7.33
N ALA A 112 28.33 -2.43 6.95
CA ALA A 112 28.57 -1.19 7.68
C ALA A 112 27.96 -1.19 9.09
N ARG A 113 26.85 -1.91 9.33
CA ARG A 113 26.28 -2.07 10.68
C ARG A 113 27.18 -2.91 11.58
N GLU A 114 27.83 -3.93 11.04
CA GLU A 114 28.79 -4.75 11.78
C GLU A 114 30.06 -3.97 12.15
N THR A 115 30.53 -3.11 11.24
CA THR A 115 31.72 -2.27 11.48
C THR A 115 31.44 -1.05 12.34
N LEU A 116 30.20 -0.57 12.38
CA LEU A 116 29.77 0.59 13.15
C LEU A 116 28.39 0.34 13.80
N PRO A 117 28.37 -0.34 14.97
CA PRO A 117 27.15 -0.57 15.73
C PRO A 117 26.53 0.75 16.23
N PRO A 118 25.22 0.75 16.53
CA PRO A 118 24.49 1.95 16.93
C PRO A 118 25.08 2.65 18.15
N ASP A 119 25.48 1.89 19.18
CA ASP A 119 26.01 2.44 20.43
C ASP A 119 27.33 3.19 20.22
N GLU A 120 28.24 2.60 19.43
CA GLU A 120 29.52 3.22 19.09
C GLU A 120 29.32 4.48 18.24
N PHE A 121 28.38 4.42 17.29
CA PHE A 121 28.07 5.59 16.46
C PHE A 121 27.49 6.74 17.29
N GLU A 122 26.59 6.45 18.23
CA GLU A 122 26.04 7.44 19.14
C GLU A 122 27.14 8.06 20.02
N GLU A 123 28.07 7.25 20.53
CA GLU A 123 29.17 7.74 21.35
C GLU A 123 30.12 8.67 20.58
N MET A 124 30.46 8.33 19.33
CA MET A 124 31.25 9.21 18.45
C MET A 124 30.54 10.53 18.16
N VAL A 125 29.23 10.49 17.91
CA VAL A 125 28.43 11.71 17.71
C VAL A 125 28.36 12.54 18.99
N ARG A 126 28.26 11.90 20.16
CA ARG A 126 28.27 12.54 21.49
C ARG A 126 29.62 13.22 21.80
N GLN A 127 30.72 12.65 21.32
CA GLN A 127 32.06 13.27 21.36
C GLN A 127 32.20 14.47 20.40
N GLY A 128 31.17 14.76 19.59
CA GLY A 128 31.13 15.91 18.70
C GLY A 128 31.78 15.67 17.34
N LEU A 129 32.05 14.41 16.97
CA LEU A 129 32.52 14.08 15.63
C LEU A 129 31.42 14.35 14.60
N THR A 130 31.82 14.91 13.47
CA THR A 130 30.94 15.09 12.32
C THR A 130 30.76 13.79 11.54
N ASP A 131 29.66 13.65 10.79
CA ASP A 131 29.40 12.47 9.95
C ASP A 131 30.56 12.17 8.98
N GLN A 132 31.30 13.20 8.54
CA GLN A 132 32.49 13.05 7.68
C GLN A 132 33.69 12.50 8.44
N GLU A 133 33.91 12.94 9.68
CA GLU A 133 34.99 12.44 10.53
C GLU A 133 34.73 10.98 10.89
N VAL A 134 33.50 10.63 11.27
CA VAL A 134 33.14 9.23 11.53
C VAL A 134 33.33 8.35 10.30
N ALA A 135 32.92 8.84 9.12
CA ALA A 135 33.13 8.14 7.85
C ALA A 135 34.62 7.83 7.62
N ASN A 136 35.49 8.83 7.80
CA ASN A 136 36.93 8.68 7.62
C ASN A 136 37.55 7.73 8.66
N THR A 137 37.16 7.85 9.94
CA THR A 137 37.67 7.00 11.03
C THR A 137 37.33 5.53 10.82
N LYS A 138 36.14 5.24 10.30
CA LYS A 138 35.65 3.87 10.07
C LYS A 138 35.92 3.35 8.67
N GLY A 139 36.52 4.15 7.79
CA GLY A 139 36.75 3.78 6.38
C GLY A 139 35.46 3.58 5.59
N LEU A 140 34.37 4.24 5.99
CA LEU A 140 33.06 4.14 5.36
C LEU A 140 32.78 5.35 4.46
N ASN A 141 31.89 5.18 3.48
CA ASN A 141 31.42 6.30 2.67
C ASN A 141 30.45 7.17 3.49
N LEU A 142 30.55 8.50 3.34
CA LEU A 142 29.63 9.47 3.95
C LEU A 142 28.15 9.12 3.69
N TYR A 143 27.83 8.63 2.50
CA TYR A 143 26.46 8.20 2.18
C TYR A 143 25.99 7.06 3.10
N THR A 144 26.85 6.07 3.35
CA THR A 144 26.57 4.94 4.24
C THR A 144 26.32 5.42 5.66
N ILE A 145 27.16 6.34 6.17
CA ILE A 145 26.96 6.96 7.48
C ILE A 145 25.60 7.68 7.58
N LYS A 146 25.22 8.44 6.55
CA LYS A 146 23.91 9.12 6.51
C LYS A 146 22.73 8.15 6.55
N GLN A 147 22.86 6.98 5.91
CA GLN A 147 21.83 5.95 5.97
C GLN A 147 21.78 5.28 7.34
N LEU A 148 22.92 4.88 7.90
CA LEU A 148 23.00 4.33 9.27
C LEU A 148 22.39 5.30 10.29
N LYS A 149 22.68 6.59 10.17
CA LYS A 149 22.10 7.65 11.02
C LYS A 149 20.58 7.72 10.93
N ARG A 150 19.99 7.46 9.75
CA ARG A 150 18.53 7.37 9.58
C ARG A 150 17.97 6.11 10.19
N GLU A 151 18.61 4.97 9.95
CA GLU A 151 18.17 3.67 10.46
C GLU A 151 18.23 3.59 11.99
N TYR A 152 19.25 4.18 12.61
CA TYR A 152 19.39 4.26 14.07
C TYR A 152 18.53 5.36 14.69
N GLY A 153 17.76 6.12 13.91
CA GLY A 153 16.90 7.18 14.43
C GLY A 153 17.64 8.42 14.97
N LEU A 154 18.91 8.59 14.62
CA LEU A 154 19.77 9.72 15.05
C LEU A 154 19.66 10.92 14.11
N VAL A 155 18.57 11.01 13.35
CA VAL A 155 18.29 12.10 12.41
C VAL A 155 18.07 13.39 13.21
N GLY A 156 18.92 14.39 12.97
CA GLY A 156 18.85 15.69 13.65
C GLY A 156 19.92 15.92 14.72
N ILE A 157 20.66 14.88 15.12
CA ILE A 157 21.80 15.04 16.04
C ILE A 157 23.01 15.48 15.21
N THR A 158 23.49 16.69 15.43
CA THR A 158 24.68 17.25 14.76
C THR A 158 25.84 17.34 15.75
N GLY A 159 26.97 16.72 15.45
CA GLY A 159 28.15 16.71 16.33
C GLY A 159 28.77 18.08 16.61
N ARG A 160 28.52 19.09 15.76
CA ARG A 160 28.95 20.47 16.02
C ARG A 160 27.74 21.41 16.00
N GLY A 161 27.22 21.67 17.20
CA GLY A 161 26.55 22.93 17.55
C GLY A 161 25.45 23.43 16.61
N ARG A 162 24.20 23.11 16.99
CA ARG A 162 23.13 24.12 17.14
C ARG A 162 22.00 23.62 18.04
N ASN A 163 21.89 22.31 18.29
CA ASN A 163 20.95 21.73 19.25
C ASN A 163 21.62 20.58 20.02
N HIS A 164 22.50 20.89 20.97
CA HIS A 164 22.99 19.88 21.91
C HIS A 164 21.91 19.65 22.99
N HIS A 165 21.40 18.42 23.04
CA HIS A 165 20.90 17.74 24.24
C HIS A 165 20.14 18.55 25.30
N VAL A 166 18.84 18.80 25.10
CA VAL A 166 17.90 19.00 26.23
C VAL A 166 16.58 18.23 26.07
N VAL A 167 16.04 18.01 24.87
CA VAL A 167 14.60 17.64 24.75
C VAL A 167 14.26 16.14 24.74
N ARG A 168 15.03 15.25 25.40
CA ARG A 168 14.54 13.85 25.51
C ARG A 168 14.77 13.10 26.81
N LYS A 169 15.74 13.48 27.65
CA LYS A 169 15.83 12.88 29.01
C LYS A 169 14.79 13.43 30.00
N GLU A 170 14.19 14.59 29.74
CA GLU A 170 13.10 15.12 30.59
C GLU A 170 11.73 14.45 30.34
N ARG A 171 11.56 13.70 29.24
CA ARG A 171 10.31 12.94 28.97
C ARG A 171 10.32 11.51 29.50
N GLU A 172 11.49 10.98 29.87
CA GLU A 172 11.59 9.65 30.48
C GLU A 172 11.73 9.71 32.02
N GLY A 173 11.98 10.89 32.59
CA GLY A 173 12.03 11.11 34.04
C GLY A 173 10.70 11.47 34.72
N MET A 174 9.62 11.71 33.97
CA MET A 174 8.32 12.15 34.56
C MET A 174 7.23 11.08 34.59
N ASN A 175 7.49 9.85 34.13
CA ASN A 175 6.52 8.73 34.19
C ASN A 175 7.02 7.54 35.05
N GLY A 176 8.01 7.76 35.92
CA GLY A 176 8.63 6.70 36.74
C GLY A 176 8.08 6.51 38.16
N GLU A 177 7.17 7.36 38.66
CA GLU A 177 6.72 7.33 40.06
C GLU A 177 5.23 6.99 40.29
N SER A 178 4.51 6.48 39.29
CA SER A 178 3.08 6.16 39.44
C SER A 178 2.68 4.70 39.15
N ILE A 179 3.62 3.74 39.22
CA ILE A 179 3.31 2.31 39.04
C ILE A 179 3.30 1.51 40.36
N ASN A 180 3.80 2.06 41.47
CA ASN A 180 3.78 1.35 42.77
C ASN A 180 2.67 1.81 43.74
N GLN A 181 1.51 2.23 43.22
CA GLN A 181 0.29 2.44 44.03
C GLN A 181 -0.99 1.82 43.43
N ALA A 182 -0.90 1.14 42.27
CA ALA A 182 -2.03 0.42 41.68
C ALA A 182 -2.13 -1.04 42.14
N GLU A 183 -1.01 -1.69 42.46
CA GLU A 183 -1.00 -3.11 42.88
C GLU A 183 -1.44 -3.35 44.34
N ALA A 184 -1.63 -2.29 45.14
CA ALA A 184 -2.12 -2.41 46.52
C ALA A 184 -3.65 -2.21 46.66
N LYS A 185 -4.38 -1.99 45.56
CA LYS A 185 -5.85 -1.86 45.56
C LYS A 185 -6.60 -2.98 44.83
N GLU A 186 -5.89 -3.88 44.17
CA GLU A 186 -6.50 -4.99 43.41
C GLU A 186 -6.75 -6.26 44.25
N GLN A 187 -6.29 -6.30 45.51
CA GLN A 187 -6.52 -7.44 46.43
C GLN A 187 -7.66 -7.22 47.45
N ALA A 188 -8.49 -6.19 47.29
CA ALA A 188 -9.60 -5.89 48.21
C ALA A 188 -11.00 -5.94 47.56
N GLN A 189 -11.14 -6.50 46.35
CA GLN A 189 -12.44 -6.59 45.64
C GLN A 189 -12.78 -7.99 45.10
N GLU A 190 -12.16 -9.06 45.63
CA GLU A 190 -12.53 -10.44 45.27
C GLU A 190 -13.47 -11.16 46.27
N GLU A 191 -13.90 -10.49 47.34
CA GLU A 191 -14.90 -11.04 48.27
C GLU A 191 -16.10 -10.10 48.41
N GLN A 192 -17.00 -10.10 47.42
CA GLN A 192 -18.45 -9.97 47.58
C GLN A 192 -19.15 -9.93 46.21
N VAL A 193 -20.44 -10.31 46.20
CA VAL A 193 -21.38 -10.48 45.07
C VAL A 193 -21.31 -11.89 44.48
N GLN A 194 -21.95 -12.92 45.03
CA GLN A 194 -23.33 -13.05 45.53
C GLN A 194 -24.40 -12.73 44.47
N THR A 195 -24.72 -13.78 43.71
CA THR A 195 -26.03 -14.18 43.17
C THR A 195 -27.04 -13.07 42.89
N GLN A 196 -27.17 -12.66 41.62
CA GLN A 196 -28.41 -12.10 41.09
C GLN A 196 -28.73 -12.71 39.72
N GLU A 197 -29.99 -13.14 39.59
CA GLU A 197 -30.63 -13.68 38.40
C GLU A 197 -30.69 -12.64 37.27
N PRO A 198 -30.68 -13.07 35.98
CA PRO A 198 -30.78 -12.14 34.87
C PRO A 198 -32.24 -11.75 34.63
N GLU A 199 -32.62 -10.55 35.06
CA GLU A 199 -33.82 -9.90 34.56
C GLU A 199 -33.62 -9.31 33.16
N THR A 200 -34.71 -9.43 32.42
CA THR A 200 -34.93 -9.14 31.02
C THR A 200 -34.82 -7.69 30.59
N LYS A 201 -34.46 -7.53 29.30
CA LYS A 201 -34.80 -6.43 28.37
C LYS A 201 -34.17 -5.07 28.68
N GLU A 202 -33.07 -4.80 27.99
CA GLU A 202 -32.74 -3.43 27.58
C GLU A 202 -32.64 -3.30 26.06
N GLU A 203 -33.36 -2.27 25.65
CA GLU A 203 -33.67 -1.80 24.32
C GLU A 203 -32.40 -1.19 23.71
N TYR A 204 -31.80 -1.90 22.75
CA TYR A 204 -30.68 -1.37 21.96
C TYR A 204 -31.21 -0.19 21.13
N GLN A 205 -31.00 1.02 21.63
CA GLN A 205 -31.21 2.25 20.86
C GLN A 205 -30.26 2.24 19.66
N ALA A 206 -30.84 2.07 18.47
CA ALA A 206 -30.14 2.15 17.21
C ALA A 206 -29.45 3.51 17.08
N GLN A 207 -28.12 3.50 17.09
CA GLN A 207 -27.33 4.68 16.73
C GLN A 207 -27.72 5.15 15.32
N PRO A 208 -27.88 6.46 15.10
CA PRO A 208 -28.28 6.99 13.80
C PRO A 208 -27.23 6.62 12.75
N ALA A 209 -27.69 5.96 11.70
CA ALA A 209 -26.88 5.50 10.57
C ALA A 209 -26.01 6.63 10.04
N ALA A 210 -24.69 6.49 10.23
CA ALA A 210 -23.70 7.39 9.65
C ALA A 210 -23.99 7.54 8.16
N ALA A 211 -24.00 8.79 7.67
CA ALA A 211 -24.31 9.14 6.29
C ALA A 211 -23.68 8.15 5.30
N GLY A 212 -24.52 7.27 4.75
CA GLY A 212 -24.07 6.14 3.95
C GLY A 212 -23.28 6.63 2.74
N LYS A 213 -22.02 6.17 2.62
CA LYS A 213 -21.25 6.38 1.40
C LYS A 213 -22.05 5.76 0.24
N LYS A 214 -22.41 6.58 -0.75
CA LYS A 214 -23.06 6.09 -1.97
C LYS A 214 -22.03 5.24 -2.73
N ILE A 215 -22.23 3.93 -2.74
CA ILE A 215 -21.41 2.98 -3.50
C ILE A 215 -22.15 2.70 -4.82
N SER A 216 -21.41 2.65 -5.94
CA SER A 216 -22.01 2.27 -7.23
C SER A 216 -22.40 0.78 -7.22
N VAL A 217 -23.47 0.39 -7.93
CA VAL A 217 -23.89 -1.02 -8.04
C VAL A 217 -22.74 -1.92 -8.46
N LEU A 218 -21.94 -1.47 -9.44
CA LEU A 218 -20.79 -2.24 -9.95
C LEU A 218 -19.69 -2.40 -8.89
N SER A 219 -19.46 -1.37 -8.06
CA SER A 219 -18.55 -1.46 -6.91
C SER A 219 -19.07 -2.41 -5.84
N ALA A 220 -20.38 -2.40 -5.56
CA ALA A 220 -20.99 -3.30 -4.58
C ALA A 220 -20.90 -4.77 -5.01
N VAL A 221 -21.10 -5.07 -6.31
CA VAL A 221 -20.91 -6.42 -6.85
C VAL A 221 -19.46 -6.89 -6.71
N ARG A 222 -18.47 -6.02 -7.00
CA ARG A 222 -17.05 -6.36 -6.81
C ARG A 222 -16.71 -6.64 -5.35
N LEU A 223 -17.18 -5.81 -4.43
CA LEU A 223 -16.99 -6.03 -2.99
C LEU A 223 -17.62 -7.35 -2.54
N LEU A 224 -18.76 -7.73 -3.10
CA LEU A 224 -19.41 -9.01 -2.79
C LEU A 224 -18.57 -10.20 -3.25
N ASP A 225 -17.97 -10.13 -4.43
CA ASP A 225 -17.06 -11.16 -4.93
C ASP A 225 -15.78 -11.26 -4.07
N GLU A 226 -15.21 -10.12 -3.68
CA GLU A 226 -14.03 -10.04 -2.79
C GLU A 226 -14.32 -10.68 -1.43
N LEU A 227 -15.42 -10.29 -0.76
CA LEU A 227 -15.83 -10.87 0.52
C LEU A 227 -16.12 -12.37 0.41
N THR A 228 -16.72 -12.82 -0.70
CA THR A 228 -16.99 -14.26 -0.91
C THR A 228 -15.69 -15.04 -1.03
N ASN A 229 -14.67 -14.50 -1.70
CA ASN A 229 -13.35 -15.12 -1.81
C ASN A 229 -12.62 -15.15 -0.46
N GLU A 230 -12.66 -14.05 0.32
CA GLU A 230 -12.05 -13.98 1.65
C GLU A 230 -12.68 -14.98 2.63
N MET A 231 -14.01 -15.07 2.64
CA MET A 231 -14.75 -16.07 3.42
C MET A 231 -14.37 -17.49 3.02
N SER A 232 -14.26 -17.78 1.72
CA SER A 232 -13.85 -19.11 1.25
C SER A 232 -12.44 -19.48 1.72
N CYS A 233 -11.49 -18.53 1.68
CA CYS A 233 -10.12 -18.77 2.14
C CYS A 233 -10.06 -19.01 3.66
N THR A 234 -10.83 -18.25 4.44
CA THR A 234 -10.87 -18.37 5.90
C THR A 234 -11.57 -19.67 6.34
N GLU A 235 -12.63 -20.08 5.64
CA GLU A 235 -13.30 -21.37 5.87
C GLU A 235 -12.36 -22.55 5.61
N ASP A 236 -11.56 -22.49 4.54
CA ASP A 236 -10.55 -23.51 4.23
C ASP A 236 -9.48 -23.65 5.32
N ILE A 237 -9.10 -22.54 5.96
CA ILE A 237 -8.13 -22.51 7.06
C ILE A 237 -8.75 -23.00 8.37
N LEU A 238 -10.03 -22.69 8.63
CA LEU A 238 -10.74 -23.03 9.87
C LEU A 238 -11.15 -24.49 9.99
N LYS A 239 -10.87 -25.32 8.98
CA LYS A 239 -11.15 -26.77 8.99
C LYS A 239 -10.69 -27.42 10.31
N PRO A 240 -11.45 -28.39 10.83
CA PRO A 240 -11.17 -29.03 12.12
C PRO A 240 -9.79 -29.69 12.18
N ASP A 241 -9.27 -30.14 11.03
CA ASP A 241 -7.97 -30.80 10.92
C ASP A 241 -6.77 -29.82 10.94
N ALA A 242 -7.02 -28.50 10.94
CA ALA A 242 -5.96 -27.50 10.97
C ALA A 242 -5.46 -27.25 12.40
N GLU A 243 -4.18 -27.57 12.64
CA GLU A 243 -3.46 -27.24 13.88
C GLU A 243 -3.16 -25.74 13.94
N LEU A 244 -4.14 -24.97 14.41
CA LEU A 244 -4.01 -23.53 14.64
C LEU A 244 -3.86 -23.25 16.13
N ALA A 245 -2.99 -22.32 16.49
CA ALA A 245 -2.95 -21.80 17.85
C ALA A 245 -4.32 -21.21 18.24
N PRO A 246 -4.83 -21.44 19.46
CA PRO A 246 -6.19 -21.03 19.85
C PRO A 246 -6.48 -19.55 19.63
N ARG A 247 -5.48 -18.68 19.86
CA ARG A 247 -5.59 -17.24 19.63
C ARG A 247 -5.78 -16.89 18.15
N VAL A 248 -5.12 -17.62 17.25
CA VAL A 248 -5.24 -17.39 15.79
C VAL A 248 -6.59 -17.89 15.30
N ARG A 249 -7.06 -19.04 15.79
CA ARG A 249 -8.39 -19.56 15.48
C ARG A 249 -9.49 -18.57 15.88
N LYS A 250 -9.43 -18.01 17.10
CA LYS A 250 -10.39 -16.99 17.57
C LYS A 250 -10.43 -15.75 16.68
N LEU A 251 -9.27 -15.23 16.27
CA LEU A 251 -9.19 -14.06 15.37
C LEU A 251 -9.76 -14.36 13.98
N LEU A 252 -9.53 -15.56 13.45
CA LEU A 252 -10.09 -15.98 12.16
C LEU A 252 -11.62 -16.14 12.24
N GLU A 253 -12.14 -16.68 13.34
CA GLU A 253 -13.59 -16.78 13.59
C GLU A 253 -14.26 -15.41 13.72
N GLU A 254 -13.64 -14.47 14.44
CA GLU A 254 -14.09 -13.08 14.55
C GLU A 254 -14.13 -12.41 13.17
N HIS A 255 -13.04 -12.52 12.40
CA HIS A 255 -12.95 -11.96 11.05
C HIS A 255 -13.99 -12.58 10.09
N PHE A 256 -14.18 -13.90 10.15
CA PHE A 256 -15.21 -14.59 9.36
C PHE A 256 -16.61 -14.07 9.68
N SER A 257 -16.91 -13.85 10.98
CA SER A 257 -18.18 -13.29 11.42
C SER A 257 -18.38 -11.86 10.89
N GLU A 258 -17.35 -11.02 10.90
CA GLU A 258 -17.41 -9.65 10.38
C GLU A 258 -17.68 -9.64 8.87
N CYS A 259 -16.94 -10.43 8.08
CA CYS A 259 -17.14 -10.56 6.64
C CYS A 259 -18.55 -11.07 6.30
N SER A 260 -19.08 -12.02 7.08
CA SER A 260 -20.44 -12.54 6.89
C SER A 260 -21.50 -11.45 7.08
N VAL A 261 -21.37 -10.62 8.12
CA VAL A 261 -22.31 -9.51 8.38
C VAL A 261 -22.22 -8.46 7.28
N GLU A 262 -21.03 -8.13 6.80
CA GLU A 262 -20.85 -7.15 5.73
C GLU A 262 -21.41 -7.66 4.39
N ARG A 263 -21.19 -8.93 4.08
CA ARG A 263 -21.76 -9.60 2.91
C ARG A 263 -23.29 -9.53 2.93
N GLU A 264 -23.92 -9.86 4.06
CA GLU A 264 -25.38 -9.81 4.21
C GLU A 264 -25.91 -8.38 4.04
N ARG A 265 -25.22 -7.37 4.59
CA ARG A 265 -25.57 -5.96 4.40
C ARG A 265 -25.55 -5.55 2.93
N ILE A 266 -24.52 -5.94 2.17
CA ILE A 266 -24.40 -5.65 0.73
C ILE A 266 -25.50 -6.37 -0.06
N GLN A 267 -25.78 -7.63 0.26
CA GLN A 267 -26.85 -8.40 -0.40
C GLN A 267 -28.23 -7.77 -0.17
N ASN A 268 -28.53 -7.36 1.07
CA ASN A 268 -29.77 -6.67 1.40
C ASN A 268 -29.89 -5.32 0.68
N ALA A 269 -28.78 -4.57 0.59
CA ALA A 269 -28.74 -3.32 -0.16
C ALA A 269 -29.00 -3.55 -1.66
N LEU A 270 -28.36 -4.54 -2.28
CA LEU A 270 -28.56 -4.89 -3.69
C LEU A 270 -29.99 -5.38 -3.98
N GLY A 271 -30.59 -6.14 -3.05
CA GLY A 271 -31.98 -6.61 -3.17
C GLY A 271 -33.02 -5.49 -3.14
N SER A 272 -32.66 -4.33 -2.58
CA SER A 272 -33.52 -3.14 -2.53
C SER A 272 -33.43 -2.23 -3.76
N VAL A 273 -32.50 -2.50 -4.68
CA VAL A 273 -32.33 -1.69 -5.90
C VAL A 273 -33.32 -2.15 -6.96
N GLU A 274 -34.37 -1.36 -7.20
CA GLU A 274 -35.25 -1.54 -8.35
C GLU A 274 -34.49 -1.17 -9.64
N ILE A 275 -34.28 -2.16 -10.51
CA ILE A 275 -33.69 -1.94 -11.83
C ILE A 275 -34.86 -1.66 -12.79
N GLU A 276 -35.01 -0.41 -13.26
CA GLU A 276 -35.85 -0.12 -14.41
C GLU A 276 -35.20 -0.76 -15.65
N VAL A 277 -35.90 -1.75 -16.24
CA VAL A 277 -35.49 -2.49 -17.45
C VAL A 277 -36.15 -1.88 -18.69
#